data_AF-A0AA38KW90-F1
#
_entry.id   AF-A0AA38KW90-F1
#
_cell.length_a   1.000
_cell.length_b   1.000
_cell.length_c   1.000
_cell.angle_alpha   90.00
_cell.angle_beta   90.00
_cell.angle_gamma   90.00
#
_symmetry.space_group_name_H-M   'P 1'
#
loop_
_entity.id
_entity.type
_entity.pdbx_description
1 polymer ?
#
loop_
_entity_poly.entity_id
_entity_poly.type
_entity_poly.pdbx_seq_one_letter_code
_entity_poly.pdbx_strand_id
1 'polypeptide(L)' 'PDINPIENAWAELKRRITKMDPRPQTLTQLWDALNDIWYSDDFNEYAKHLYISFPHCIQKLLENNGHWLKY' A
#
# COMPACT_ATOMS: atom_id res chain seq x y z
N PRO A 1 2.12 -13.39 7.64
CA PRO A 1 1.92 -11.95 7.36
C PRO A 1 3.13 -11.38 6.62
N ASP A 2 2.90 -10.72 5.49
CA ASP A 2 3.97 -9.99 4.81
C ASP A 2 4.27 -8.75 5.63
N ILE A 3 5.34 -8.84 6.43
CA ILE A 3 5.81 -7.80 7.34
C ILE A 3 6.46 -6.65 6.53
N ASN A 4 6.33 -6.60 5.21
CA ASN A 4 6.95 -5.55 4.42
C ASN A 4 5.92 -4.47 4.10
N PRO A 5 6.07 -3.23 4.63
CA PRO A 5 5.19 -2.11 4.31
C PRO A 5 5.04 -1.87 2.80
N ILE A 6 6.04 -2.24 1.99
CA ILE A 6 5.95 -2.06 0.53
C ILE A 6 4.79 -2.85 -0.09
N GLU A 7 4.43 -4.01 0.46
CA GLU A 7 3.32 -4.83 -0.07
C GLU A 7 1.97 -4.14 0.14
N ASN A 8 1.81 -3.46 1.27
CA ASN A 8 0.62 -2.65 1.54
C ASN A 8 0.54 -1.41 0.65
N ALA A 9 1.69 -0.85 0.25
CA ALA A 9 1.75 0.23 -0.74
C ALA A 9 1.33 -0.29 -2.14
N TRP A 10 1.84 -1.45 -2.56
CA TRP A 10 1.45 -2.08 -3.83
C TRP A 10 -0.03 -2.45 -3.89
N ALA A 11 -0.57 -3.01 -2.81
CA ALA A 11 -2.00 -3.33 -2.69
C ALA A 11 -2.87 -2.07 -2.84
N GLU A 12 -2.48 -0.96 -2.21
CA GLU A 12 -3.20 0.30 -2.27
C GLU A 12 -3.13 0.95 -3.66
N LEU A 13 -1.96 0.96 -4.32
CA LEU A 13 -1.82 1.41 -5.71
C LEU A 13 -2.76 0.65 -6.64
N LYS A 14 -2.78 -0.69 -6.53
CA LYS A 14 -3.67 -1.55 -7.32
C LYS A 14 -5.15 -1.23 -7.06
N ARG A 15 -5.52 -1.01 -5.80
CA ARG A 15 -6.89 -0.62 -5.41
C ARG A 15 -7.29 0.73 -5.99
N ARG A 16 -6.39 1.72 -6.02
CA ARG A 16 -6.66 3.05 -6.59
C ARG A 16 -6.80 2.99 -8.11
N ILE A 17 -5.89 2.31 -8.81
CA ILE A 17 -5.96 2.11 -10.27
C ILE A 17 -7.26 1.39 -10.68
N THR A 18 -7.69 0.38 -9.93
CA THR A 18 -8.93 -0.37 -10.24
C THR A 18 -10.21 0.45 -10.04
N LYS A 19 -10.14 1.55 -9.29
CA LYS A 19 -11.26 2.47 -9.04
C LYS A 19 -11.28 3.68 -9.98
N MET A 20 -10.24 3.88 -10.79
CA MET A 20 -10.21 4.95 -11.79
C MET A 20 -11.28 4.73 -12.85
N ASP A 21 -11.92 5.82 -13.26
CA ASP A 21 -12.89 5.85 -14.35
C ASP A 21 -12.58 7.04 -15.28
N PRO A 22 -12.11 6.81 -16.53
CA PRO A 22 -11.84 5.51 -17.12
C PRO A 22 -10.59 4.84 -16.53
N ARG A 23 -10.62 3.51 -16.45
CA ARG A 23 -9.43 2.73 -16.05
C ARG A 23 -8.37 2.76 -17.16
N PRO A 24 -7.06 2.82 -16.83
CA PRO A 24 -5.99 2.69 -17.82
C PRO A 24 -6.14 1.44 -18.68
N GLN A 25 -6.10 1.61 -20.00
CA GLN A 25 -6.25 0.54 -21.00
C GLN A 25 -4.93 0.17 -21.69
N THR A 26 -3.91 1.01 -21.56
CA THR A 26 -2.57 0.78 -22.12
C THR A 26 -1.51 0.76 -21.03
N LEU A 27 -0.36 0.15 -21.33
CA LEU A 27 0.79 0.13 -20.41
C LEU A 27 1.29 1.55 -20.10
N THR A 28 1.27 2.45 -21.09
CA THR A 28 1.65 3.85 -20.90
C THR A 28 0.69 4.54 -19.93
N GLN A 29 -0.62 4.42 -20.15
CA GLN A 29 -1.62 4.99 -19.23
C GLN A 29 -1.51 4.42 -17.82
N LEU A 30 -1.20 3.12 -17.70
CA LEU A 30 -0.98 2.49 -16.41
C LEU A 30 0.26 3.06 -15.71
N TRP A 31 1.36 3.22 -16.43
CA TRP A 31 2.59 3.78 -15.91
C TRP A 31 2.39 5.23 -15.45
N ASP A 32 1.74 6.05 -16.26
CA ASP A 32 1.46 7.45 -15.93
C ASP A 32 0.57 7.54 -14.69
N ALA A 33 -0.54 6.78 -14.66
CA ALA A 33 -1.44 6.75 -13.51
C ALA A 33 -0.76 6.25 -12.23
N LEU A 34 0.15 5.27 -12.32
CA LEU A 34 0.92 4.81 -11.16
C LEU A 34 1.86 5.91 -10.64
N ASN A 35 2.55 6.64 -11.53
CA ASN A 35 3.41 7.75 -11.13
C ASN A 35 2.59 8.87 -10.48
N ASP A 36 1.47 9.27 -11.09
CA ASP A 36 0.59 10.32 -10.57
C ASP A 36 0.10 9.98 -9.15
N ILE A 37 -0.34 8.73 -8.93
CA ILE A 37 -0.75 8.29 -7.59
C ILE A 37 0.44 8.30 -6.65
N TRP A 38 1.57 7.68 -7.03
CA TRP A 38 2.72 7.52 -6.16
C TRP A 38 3.31 8.85 -5.66
N TYR A 39 3.35 9.85 -6.53
CA TYR A 39 3.87 11.18 -6.21
C TYR A 39 2.81 12.16 -5.69
N SER A 40 1.55 11.73 -5.54
CA SER A 40 0.51 12.57 -4.94
C SER A 40 0.69 12.76 -3.43
N ASP A 41 0.31 13.92 -2.92
CA ASP A 41 0.35 14.22 -1.48
C ASP A 41 -0.49 13.22 -0.66
N ASP A 42 -1.65 12.81 -1.20
CA ASP A 42 -2.53 11.85 -0.54
C ASP A 42 -1.86 10.47 -0.36
N PHE A 43 -1.16 9.98 -1.39
CA PHE A 43 -0.43 8.73 -1.26
C PHE A 43 0.80 8.86 -0.37
N ASN A 44 1.45 10.04 -0.35
CA ASN A 44 2.53 10.34 0.58
C ASN A 44 2.07 10.24 2.04
N GLU A 45 0.92 10.83 2.37
CA GLU A 45 0.32 10.72 3.71
C GLU A 45 -0.07 9.27 4.04
N TYR A 46 -0.66 8.53 3.10
CA TYR A 46 -0.90 7.09 3.27
C TYR A 46 0.39 6.32 3.59
N ALA A 47 1.47 6.57 2.87
CA ALA A 47 2.76 5.90 3.08
C ALA A 47 3.38 6.24 4.45
N LYS A 48 3.27 7.49 4.91
CA LYS A 48 3.69 7.89 6.26
C LYS A 48 2.90 7.14 7.33
N HIS A 49 1.58 7.09 7.21
CA HIS A 49 0.73 6.36 8.15
C HIS A 49 1.05 4.88 8.20
N LEU A 50 1.30 4.28 7.04
CA LEU A 50 1.71 2.89 6.94
C LEU A 50 3.03 2.64 7.69
N TYR A 51 4.03 3.50 7.53
CA TYR A 51 5.29 3.42 8.25
C TYR A 51 5.12 3.59 9.77
N ILE A 52 4.29 4.54 10.22
CA ILE A 52 4.01 4.77 11.65
C ILE A 52 3.27 3.58 12.27
N SER A 53 2.38 2.93 11.51
CA SER A 53 1.65 1.74 11.98
C SER A 53 2.55 0.51 12.10
N PHE A 54 3.74 0.54 11.47
CA PHE A 54 4.60 -0.62 11.32
C PHE A 54 5.15 -1.21 12.63
N PRO A 55 5.69 -0.40 13.58
CA PRO A 55 6.09 -0.90 14.88
C PRO A 55 4.96 -1.59 15.66
N HIS A 56 3.72 -1.11 15.52
CA HIS A 56 2.56 -1.74 16.12
C HIS A 56 2.23 -3.09 15.46
N CYS A 57 2.54 -3.29 14.17
CA CYS A 57 2.46 -4.61 13.54
C CYS A 57 3.42 -5.60 14.20
N ILE A 58 4.68 -5.18 14.35
CA ILE A 58 5.75 -6.00 14.92
C ILE A 58 5.42 -6.37 16.35
N GLN A 59 4.95 -5.42 17.16
CA GLN A 59 4.54 -5.70 18.53
C GLN A 59 3.42 -6.74 18.59
N LYS A 60 2.36 -6.59 17.77
CA LYS A 60 1.28 -7.59 17.72
C LYS A 60 1.82 -8.97 17.31
N LEU A 61 2.76 -9.04 16.37
CA LEU A 61 3.36 -10.32 15.96
C LEU A 61 4.12 -11.00 17.09
N LEU A 62 4.86 -10.23 17.88
CA LEU A 62 5.57 -10.72 19.06
C LEU A 62 4.59 -11.20 20.14
N GLU A 63 3.52 -10.44 20.40
CA GLU A 63 2.46 -10.81 21.35
C GLU A 63 1.70 -12.07 20.91
N ASN A 64 1.61 -12.31 19.60
CA ASN A 64 0.95 -13.49 19.04
C ASN A 64 1.89 -14.69 18.86
N ASN A 65 3.08 -14.70 19.47
CA ASN A 65 4.11 -15.75 19.33
C ASN A 65 4.45 -16.10 17.87
N GLY A 66 4.38 -15.12 16.97
CA GLY A 66 4.61 -15.34 15.53
C GLY A 66 3.48 -16.07 14.79
N HIS A 67 2.35 -16.38 15.45
CA HIS A 67 1.16 -16.88 14.78
C HIS A 67 0.54 -15.81 13.87
N TRP A 68 -0.07 -16.27 12.78
CA TRP A 68 -0.53 -15.45 11.66
C TRP A 68 -1.47 -14.32 12.12
N LEU A 69 -1.11 -13.08 11.79
CA LEU A 69 -1.97 -11.91 11.98
C LEU A 69 -2.52 -11.45 10.64
N LYS A 70 -3.83 -11.15 10.61
CA LYS A 70 -4.46 -10.48 9.48
C LYS A 70 -4.06 -9.01 9.53
N TYR A 71 -3.18 -8.59 8.64
CA TYR A 71 -2.79 -7.21 8.42
C TYR A 71 -3.50 -6.66 7.18
#